data_AF-A0AAU0HDS0-F1
#
_entry.id   AF-A0AAU0HDS0-F1
#
_cell.length_a   1.000
_cell.length_b   1.000
_cell.length_c   1.000
_cell.angle_alpha   90.00
_cell.angle_beta   90.00
_cell.angle_gamma   90.00
#
_symmetry.space_group_name_H-M   'P 1'
#
loop_
_entity.id
_entity.type
_entity.pdbx_description
1 polymer ?
#
loop_
_entity_poly.entity_id
_entity_poly.type
_entity_poly.pdbx_seq_one_letter_code
_entity_poly.pdbx_strand_id
1 'polypeptide(L)'
;MSITPLNAFAAYDSLAKVKDVEPGPLLQSTENFARMFDQADEAAAGFAIGQFDAQSVVEALSQAEMALQTAVTIRDRVVGAYQELLRMPL
;
A
#
# COMPACT_ATOMS: atom_id res chain seq x y z
N MET A 1 14.12 -40.47 -24.86
CA MET A 1 13.46 -39.32 -24.22
C MET A 1 13.15 -39.72 -22.77
N SER A 2 14.15 -39.66 -21.88
CA SER A 2 14.01 -40.06 -20.48
C SER A 2 13.64 -38.83 -19.65
N ILE A 3 12.45 -38.86 -19.07
CA ILE A 3 11.93 -37.83 -18.18
C ILE A 3 12.61 -38.07 -16.83
N THR A 4 13.60 -37.26 -16.48
CA THR A 4 14.36 -37.39 -15.23
C THR A 4 13.51 -36.89 -14.06
N PRO A 5 13.05 -37.75 -13.12
CA PRO A 5 12.26 -37.34 -11.97
C PRO A 5 13.09 -36.61 -10.89
N LEU A 6 14.42 -36.66 -10.98
CA LEU A 6 15.34 -36.11 -9.97
C LEU A 6 15.37 -34.56 -9.94
N ASN A 7 14.92 -33.92 -11.02
CA ASN A 7 14.95 -32.46 -11.16
C ASN A 7 13.68 -31.80 -10.59
N ALA A 8 12.61 -32.57 -10.41
CA ALA A 8 11.31 -32.07 -9.95
C ALA A 8 11.34 -31.63 -8.48
N PHE A 9 12.15 -32.29 -7.64
CA PHE A 9 12.31 -31.93 -6.23
C PHE A 9 13.01 -30.57 -6.05
N ALA A 10 14.06 -30.32 -6.83
CA ALA A 10 14.75 -29.02 -6.83
C ALA A 10 13.88 -27.89 -7.40
N ALA A 11 13.01 -28.20 -8.38
CA ALA A 11 12.04 -27.26 -8.90
C ALA A 11 10.98 -26.88 -7.84
N TYR A 12 10.53 -27.83 -7.02
CA TYR A 12 9.61 -27.56 -5.91
C TYR A 12 10.23 -26.68 -4.81
N ASP A 13 11.50 -26.92 -4.46
CA ASP A 13 12.23 -26.08 -3.49
C ASP A 13 12.37 -24.62 -3.98
N SER A 14 12.59 -24.43 -5.28
CA SER A 14 12.67 -23.09 -5.87
C SER A 14 11.34 -22.31 -5.80
N LEU A 15 10.20 -23.01 -5.85
CA LEU A 15 8.88 -22.40 -5.70
C LEU A 15 8.56 -22.07 -4.23
N ALA A 16 9.09 -22.86 -3.28
CA ALA A 16 8.97 -22.57 -1.86
C ALA A 16 9.66 -21.23 -1.51
N LYS A 17 10.81 -20.92 -2.13
CA LYS A 17 11.51 -19.64 -1.95
C LYS A 17 10.76 -18.42 -2.51
N VAL A 18 9.83 -18.61 -3.45
CA VAL A 18 9.01 -17.50 -4.00
C VAL A 18 7.93 -17.06 -3.00
N LYS A 19 7.58 -17.90 -2.01
CA LYS A 19 6.62 -17.55 -0.96
C LYS A 19 7.20 -16.52 0.04
N ASP A 20 8.52 -16.39 0.12
CA ASP A 20 9.22 -15.47 1.02
C ASP A 20 9.55 -14.11 0.36
N VAL A 21 8.92 -13.81 -0.78
CA VAL A 21 9.03 -12.47 -1.38
C VAL A 21 8.27 -11.49 -0.50
N GLU A 22 9.03 -10.70 0.28
CA GLU A 22 8.49 -9.60 1.07
C GLU A 22 7.60 -8.71 0.19
N PRO A 23 6.42 -8.30 0.69
CA PRO A 23 5.54 -7.40 -0.05
C PRO A 23 6.35 -6.17 -0.46
N GLY A 24 6.35 -5.88 -1.76
CA GLY A 24 7.15 -4.79 -2.30
C GLY A 24 6.82 -3.45 -1.60
N PRO A 25 7.71 -2.45 -1.67
CA PRO A 25 7.57 -1.18 -0.96
C PRO A 25 6.22 -0.46 -1.17
N LEU A 26 5.57 -0.70 -2.32
CA LEU A 26 4.23 -0.18 -2.62
C LEU A 26 3.13 -0.86 -1.82
N LEU A 27 3.20 -2.17 -1.59
CA LEU A 27 2.20 -2.86 -0.77
C LEU A 27 2.30 -2.41 0.69
N GLN A 28 3.53 -2.32 1.20
CA GLN A 28 3.77 -1.81 2.56
C GLN A 28 3.27 -0.37 2.74
N SER A 29 3.43 0.50 1.73
CA SER A 29 2.93 1.87 1.82
C SER A 29 1.40 1.95 1.82
N THR A 30 0.71 1.04 1.11
CA THR A 30 -0.76 0.95 1.16
C THR A 30 -1.28 0.48 2.51
N GLU A 31 -0.60 -0.46 3.16
CA GLU A 31 -0.94 -0.90 4.52
C GLU A 31 -0.70 0.21 5.56
N ASN A 32 0.38 0.98 5.39
CA ASN A 32 0.65 2.16 6.22
C ASN A 32 -0.43 3.22 6.06
N PHE A 33 -0.88 3.46 4.81
CA PHE A 33 -1.96 4.40 4.53
C PHE A 33 -3.26 4.00 5.22
N ALA A 34 -3.66 2.73 5.09
CA ALA A 34 -4.87 2.21 5.75
C ALA A 34 -4.80 2.41 7.28
N ARG A 35 -3.66 2.07 7.90
CA ARG A 35 -3.46 2.26 9.34
C ARG A 35 -3.59 3.72 9.80
N MET A 36 -3.11 4.68 9.02
CA MET A 36 -3.21 6.10 9.37
C MET A 36 -4.66 6.59 9.34
N PHE A 37 -5.48 6.07 8.42
CA PHE A 37 -6.92 6.36 8.38
C PHE A 37 -7.67 5.68 9.52
N ASP A 38 -7.37 4.42 9.82
CA ASP A 38 -7.97 3.71 10.95
C ASP A 38 -7.70 4.44 12.28
N GLN A 39 -6.49 4.98 12.46
CA GLN A 39 -6.11 5.78 13.63
C GLN A 39 -6.89 7.09 13.71
N ALA A 40 -7.10 7.77 12.58
CA ALA A 40 -7.91 8.99 12.53
C ALA A 40 -9.39 8.72 12.88
N ASP A 41 -9.93 7.60 12.39
CA ASP A 41 -11.29 7.16 12.70
C ASP A 41 -11.44 6.76 14.17
N GLU A 42 -10.47 6.03 14.73
CA GLU A 42 -10.45 5.68 16.16
C GLU A 42 -10.38 6.94 17.02
N ALA A 43 -9.53 7.90 16.66
CA ALA A 43 -9.41 9.19 17.33
C ALA A 43 -10.75 9.96 17.32
N ALA A 44 -11.39 10.05 16.15
CA ALA A 44 -12.67 10.73 15.99
C ALA A 44 -13.81 10.04 16.76
N ALA A 45 -13.86 8.70 16.71
CA ALA A 45 -14.85 7.91 17.44
C ALA A 45 -14.67 8.06 18.96
N GLY A 46 -13.44 7.97 19.44
CA GLY A 46 -13.10 8.16 20.86
C GLY A 46 -13.43 9.58 21.34
N PHE A 47 -13.21 10.60 20.53
CA PHE A 47 -13.61 11.98 20.85
C PHE A 47 -15.13 12.13 20.98
N ALA A 48 -15.90 11.52 20.07
CA ALA A 48 -17.36 11.60 20.10
C ALA A 48 -17.98 11.03 21.39
N ILE A 49 -17.31 10.07 22.03
CA ILE A 49 -17.72 9.47 23.31
C ILE A 49 -16.95 10.02 24.52
N GLY A 50 -16.12 11.05 24.32
CA GLY A 50 -15.35 11.72 25.37
C GLY A 50 -14.14 10.94 25.90
N GLN A 51 -13.67 9.91 25.20
CA GLN A 51 -12.47 9.14 25.54
C GLN A 51 -11.17 9.79 25.07
N PHE A 52 -11.22 10.56 23.99
CA PHE A 52 -10.09 11.33 23.47
C PHE A 52 -10.37 12.83 23.47
N ASP A 53 -9.31 13.62 23.48
CA ASP A 53 -9.39 15.07 23.38
C ASP A 53 -9.35 15.53 21.92
N ALA A 54 -9.75 16.79 21.70
CA ALA A 54 -9.74 17.37 20.36
C ALA A 54 -8.33 17.42 19.75
N GLN A 55 -7.30 17.51 20.59
CA GLN A 55 -5.90 17.54 20.15
C GLN A 55 -5.50 16.22 19.49
N SER A 56 -5.85 15.08 20.08
CA SER A 56 -5.58 13.74 19.53
C SER A 56 -6.20 13.56 18.14
N VAL A 57 -7.41 14.08 17.93
CA VAL A 57 -8.09 14.05 16.62
C VAL A 57 -7.33 14.87 15.58
N VAL A 58 -6.91 16.09 15.95
CA VAL A 58 -6.16 16.97 15.04
C VAL A 58 -4.79 16.36 14.69
N GLU A 59 -4.12 15.72 15.64
CA GLU A 59 -2.86 15.03 15.41
C GLU A 59 -3.02 13.86 14.43
N ALA A 60 -4.02 13.01 14.63
CA ALA A 60 -4.30 11.89 13.74
C ALA A 60 -4.71 12.35 12.33
N LEU A 61 -5.53 13.41 12.23
CA LEU A 61 -5.92 13.99 10.94
C LEU A 61 -4.74 14.63 10.20
N SER A 62 -3.84 15.31 10.91
CA SER A 62 -2.62 15.88 10.32
C SER A 62 -1.72 14.80 9.71
N GLN A 63 -1.59 13.66 10.40
CA GLN A 63 -0.89 12.50 9.86
C GLN A 63 -1.58 11.96 8.59
N ALA A 64 -2.90 11.75 8.62
CA ALA A 64 -3.66 11.30 7.46
C ALA A 64 -3.57 12.27 6.27
N GLU A 65 -3.51 13.58 6.52
CA GLU A 65 -3.38 14.61 5.48
C GLU A 65 -2.06 14.47 4.70
N MET A 66 -0.94 14.27 5.39
CA MET A 66 0.36 14.06 4.72
C MET A 66 0.34 12.82 3.81
N ALA A 67 -0.31 11.75 4.28
CA ALA A 67 -0.48 10.53 3.50
C ALA A 67 -1.38 10.78 2.26
N LEU A 68 -2.47 11.53 2.43
CA LEU A 68 -3.37 11.91 1.35
C LEU A 68 -2.67 12.77 0.28
N GLN A 69 -1.85 13.75 0.68
CA GLN A 69 -1.07 14.57 -0.26
C GLN A 69 -0.14 13.72 -1.12
N THR A 70 0.47 12.69 -0.51
CA THR A 70 1.31 11.72 -1.23
C THR A 70 0.47 10.88 -2.21
N ALA A 71 -0.69 10.39 -1.79
CA ALA A 71 -1.60 9.63 -2.64
C ALA A 71 -2.09 10.44 -3.85
N VAL A 72 -2.44 11.71 -3.64
CA VAL A 72 -2.81 12.64 -4.73
C VAL A 72 -1.64 12.87 -5.68
N THR A 73 -0.42 13.04 -5.16
CA THR A 73 0.78 13.17 -6.00
C THR A 73 0.98 11.95 -6.90
N ILE A 74 0.78 10.75 -6.36
CA ILE A 74 0.87 9.50 -7.14
C ILE A 74 -0.23 9.47 -8.20
N ARG A 75 -1.48 9.77 -7.83
CA ARG A 75 -2.61 9.86 -8.76
C ARG A 75 -2.29 10.82 -9.91
N ASP A 76 -1.76 11.99 -9.62
CA ASP A 76 -1.46 12.99 -10.65
C ASP A 76 -0.36 12.52 -11.61
N ARG A 77 0.68 11.83 -11.11
CA ARG A 77 1.70 11.22 -11.98
C ARG A 77 1.14 10.11 -12.86
N VAL A 78 0.30 9.25 -12.30
CA VAL A 78 -0.35 8.17 -13.05
C VAL A 78 -1.24 8.76 -14.16
N VAL A 79 -2.05 9.77 -13.84
CA VAL A 79 -2.89 10.48 -14.81
C VAL A 79 -2.03 11.15 -15.89
N GLY A 80 -0.92 11.80 -15.53
CA GLY A 80 0.01 12.41 -16.48
C GLY A 80 0.58 11.39 -17.47
N ALA A 81 1.07 10.26 -16.98
CA ALA A 81 1.58 9.17 -17.82
C ALA A 81 0.50 8.61 -18.77
N TYR A 82 -0.74 8.45 -18.30
CA TYR A 82 -1.85 8.04 -19.17
C TYR A 82 -2.15 9.07 -20.25
N GLN A 83 -2.13 10.37 -19.92
CA GLN A 83 -2.36 11.43 -20.90
C GLN A 83 -1.23 11.51 -21.94
N GLU A 84 0.03 11.25 -21.55
CA GLU A 84 1.16 11.18 -22.48
C GLU A 84 1.04 9.99 -23.44
N LEU A 85 0.71 8.80 -22.92
CA LEU A 85 0.47 7.61 -23.75
C LEU A 85 -0.60 7.85 -24.82
N LEU A 86 -1.66 8.59 -24.49
CA LEU A 86 -2.74 8.91 -25.42
C LEU A 86 -2.39 10.04 -26.41
N ARG A 87 -1.35 10.84 -26.13
CA ARG A 87 -0.89 11.93 -27.01
C ARG A 87 0.13 11.48 -28.05
N MET A 88 0.65 10.26 -27.96
CA MET A 88 1.31 9.62 -29.09
C MET A 88 0.24 9.03 -30.01
N PRO A 89 -0.04 9.64 -31.19
CA PRO A 89 -0.82 8.93 -32.18
C PRO A 89 -0.05 7.68 -32.59
N LEU A 90 -0.74 6.54 -32.61
CA LEU A 90 -0.29 5.33 -33.31
C LEU A 90 -0.07 5.63 -34.80
#